data_AF-A0A378SZZ6-F1
#
_entry.id   AF-A0A378SZZ6-F1
#
_cell.length_a   1.000
_cell.length_b   1.000
_cell.length_c   1.000
_cell.angle_alpha   90.00
_cell.angle_beta   90.00
_cell.angle_gamma   90.00
#
_symmetry.space_group_name_H-M   'P 1'
#
loop_
_entity.id
_entity.type
_entity.pdbx_description
1 polymer ?
#
loop_
_entity_poly.entity_id
_entity_poly.type
_entity_poly.pdbx_seq_one_letter_code
_entity_poly.pdbx_strand_id
1 'polypeptide(L)'
;MAGGSVTGATKTKSSERTLPLPADLSVALTWEAKRQKELRELLGNRWPNSGLVVVDDAGAPPHPDTLSKAWREALSAAGLPHVRLHDARHSCATLMHLDGVPAAVIAAWLGHTDARFTLSVYAHANDNALATAAASLSKVTGKRASKQDSE
;
A
#
# COMPACT_ATOMS: atom_id res chain seq x y z
N MET A 1 1.14 -29.47 -10.18
CA MET A 1 2.37 -28.90 -9.60
C MET A 1 1.92 -27.93 -8.51
N ALA A 2 2.06 -28.31 -7.24
CA ALA A 2 1.60 -27.47 -6.13
C ALA A 2 2.46 -26.20 -6.07
N GLY A 3 1.82 -25.03 -6.06
CA GLY A 3 2.49 -23.73 -6.05
C GLY A 3 3.22 -23.49 -4.75
N GLY A 4 4.55 -23.40 -4.78
CA GLY A 4 5.35 -23.05 -3.60
C GLY A 4 5.47 -21.54 -3.39
N SER A 5 5.85 -21.12 -2.19
CA SER A 5 6.34 -19.76 -1.93
C SER A 5 7.74 -19.59 -2.54
N VAL A 6 7.94 -18.56 -3.36
CA VAL A 6 9.24 -18.23 -3.94
C VAL A 6 9.72 -16.91 -3.37
N THR A 7 10.94 -16.89 -2.83
CA THR A 7 11.67 -15.67 -2.47
C THR A 7 12.69 -15.37 -3.55
N GLY A 8 12.73 -14.13 -4.06
CA GLY A 8 13.68 -13.73 -5.09
C GLY A 8 13.89 -12.22 -5.11
N ALA A 9 15.03 -11.80 -5.65
CA ALA A 9 15.28 -10.39 -5.91
C ALA A 9 14.26 -9.84 -6.91
N THR A 10 13.93 -8.56 -6.78
CA THR A 10 13.03 -7.94 -7.74
C THR A 10 13.65 -7.93 -9.13
N LYS A 11 12.82 -8.12 -10.17
CA LYS A 11 13.30 -8.20 -11.56
C LYS A 11 13.89 -6.88 -12.06
N THR A 12 13.56 -5.75 -11.41
CA THR A 12 14.02 -4.41 -11.78
C THR A 12 14.27 -3.56 -10.55
N LYS A 13 15.32 -2.71 -10.58
CA LYS A 13 15.59 -1.72 -9.51
C LYS A 13 14.40 -0.80 -9.23
N SER A 14 13.55 -0.54 -10.22
CA SER A 14 12.33 0.27 -10.07
C SER A 14 11.26 -0.38 -9.18
N SER A 15 11.38 -1.68 -8.89
CA SER A 15 10.45 -2.40 -8.01
C SER A 15 10.81 -2.28 -6.53
N GLU A 16 12.06 -1.90 -6.23
CA GLU A 16 12.53 -1.64 -4.87
C GLU A 16 12.08 -0.26 -4.40
N ARG A 17 11.51 -0.21 -3.19
CA ARG A 17 11.08 1.05 -2.58
C ARG A 17 11.11 0.97 -1.07
N THR A 18 11.51 2.08 -0.46
CA THR A 18 11.39 2.30 0.99
C THR A 18 10.12 3.08 1.24
N LEU A 19 9.18 2.49 1.96
CA LEU A 19 7.94 3.15 2.35
C LEU A 19 8.01 3.53 3.84
N PRO A 20 7.53 4.72 4.23
CA PRO A 20 7.36 5.05 5.63
C PRO A 20 6.34 4.09 6.23
N LEU A 21 6.61 3.60 7.44
CA LEU A 21 5.77 2.61 8.10
C LEU A 21 4.56 3.29 8.77
N PRO A 22 3.32 3.00 8.37
CA PRO A 22 2.13 3.49 9.06
C PRO A 22 2.05 3.01 10.50
N ALA A 23 1.44 3.82 11.38
CA ALA A 23 1.40 3.54 12.82
C ALA A 23 0.56 2.30 13.17
N ASP A 24 -0.55 2.08 12.46
CA ASP A 24 -1.36 0.87 12.56
C ASP A 24 -0.59 -0.39 12.13
N LEU A 25 0.20 -0.28 11.06
CA LEU A 25 1.06 -1.37 10.61
C LEU A 25 2.18 -1.68 11.61
N SER A 26 2.77 -0.67 12.25
CA SER A 26 3.81 -0.91 13.27
C SER A 26 3.27 -1.66 14.48
N VAL A 27 2.03 -1.37 14.90
CA VAL A 27 1.33 -2.11 15.95
C VAL A 27 1.13 -3.57 15.54
N ALA A 28 0.61 -3.82 14.34
CA ALA A 28 0.39 -5.17 13.82
C ALA A 28 1.70 -5.98 13.73
N LEU A 29 2.78 -5.37 13.26
CA LEU A 29 4.09 -6.00 13.18
C LEU A 29 4.70 -6.30 14.55
N THR A 30 4.43 -5.46 15.54
CA THR A 30 4.87 -5.70 16.93
C THR A 30 4.15 -6.92 17.52
N TRP A 31 2.85 -7.06 17.25
CA TRP A 31 2.08 -8.22 17.68
C TRP A 31 2.58 -9.50 17.02
N GLU A 32 2.86 -9.45 15.71
CA GLU A 32 3.41 -10.59 14.99
C GLU A 32 4.81 -10.97 15.48
N ALA A 33 5.68 -9.99 15.76
CA ALA A 33 6.99 -10.24 16.34
C ALA A 33 6.90 -10.93 17.71
N LYS A 34 5.93 -10.55 18.55
CA LYS A 34 5.66 -11.22 19.83
C LYS A 34 5.17 -12.65 19.61
N ARG A 35 4.20 -12.87 18.71
CA ARG A 35 3.67 -14.19 18.38
C ARG A 35 4.77 -15.15 17.91
N GLN A 36 5.63 -14.70 16.99
CA GLN A 36 6.74 -15.51 16.49
C GLN A 36 7.78 -15.81 17.55
N LYS A 37 8.04 -14.87 18.47
CA LYS A 37 8.93 -15.12 19.61
C LYS A 37 8.41 -16.27 20.47
N GLU A 38 7.12 -16.24 20.82
CA GLU A 38 6.47 -17.30 21.61
C GLU A 38 6.52 -18.65 20.89
N LEU A 39 6.23 -18.69 19.58
CA LEU A 39 6.32 -19.92 18.78
C LEU A 39 7.75 -20.45 18.69
N ARG A 40 8.74 -19.56 18.54
CA ARG A 40 10.16 -19.92 18.51
C ARG A 40 10.61 -20.53 19.84
N GLU A 41 10.16 -19.99 20.96
CA GLU A 41 10.43 -20.55 22.29
C GLU A 41 9.80 -21.93 22.46
N LEU A 42 8.57 -22.13 21.98
CA LEU A 42 7.86 -23.42 22.03
C LEU A 42 8.48 -24.49 21.11
N LEU A 43 8.92 -24.11 19.92
CA LEU A 43 9.45 -25.04 18.92
C LEU A 43 10.94 -25.30 19.06
N GLY A 44 11.68 -24.39 19.71
CA GLY A 44 13.12 -24.49 19.95
C GLY A 44 13.89 -24.75 18.65
N ASN A 45 14.65 -25.83 18.62
CA ASN A 45 15.47 -26.20 17.45
C ASN A 45 14.67 -26.54 16.19
N ARG A 46 13.34 -26.72 16.29
CA ARG A 46 12.47 -26.97 15.13
C ARG A 46 12.05 -25.69 14.42
N TRP A 47 12.26 -24.52 15.02
CA TRP A 47 11.93 -23.24 14.39
C TRP A 47 12.90 -22.95 13.23
N PRO A 48 12.41 -22.81 11.99
CA PRO A 48 13.25 -22.41 10.88
C PRO A 48 13.61 -20.93 11.03
N ASN A 49 14.90 -20.64 11.16
CA ASN A 49 15.40 -19.26 11.25
C ASN A 49 15.38 -18.58 9.85
N SER A 50 14.20 -18.49 9.25
CA SER A 50 13.97 -18.01 7.88
C SER A 50 14.13 -16.49 7.73
N GLY A 51 14.00 -15.73 8.83
CA GLY A 51 14.01 -14.26 8.82
C GLY A 51 12.76 -13.63 8.21
N LEU A 52 11.71 -14.42 7.93
CA LEU A 52 10.46 -13.95 7.35
C LEU A 52 9.55 -13.34 8.42
N VAL A 53 8.83 -12.27 8.06
CA VAL A 53 7.86 -11.60 8.93
C VAL A 53 6.49 -12.26 8.87
N VAL A 54 6.15 -12.94 7.78
CA VAL A 54 4.88 -13.67 7.63
C VAL A 54 5.19 -15.14 7.51
N VAL A 55 4.79 -15.91 8.53
CA VAL A 55 5.05 -17.35 8.65
C VAL A 55 3.84 -18.07 9.22
N ASP A 56 3.71 -19.35 8.93
CA ASP A 56 2.77 -20.23 9.61
C ASP A 56 3.22 -20.55 11.05
N ASP A 57 2.43 -21.38 11.74
CA ASP A 57 2.72 -21.74 13.15
C ASP A 57 3.99 -22.59 13.31
N ALA A 58 4.52 -23.15 12.23
CA ALA A 58 5.79 -23.85 12.20
C ALA A 58 6.97 -22.92 11.83
N GLY A 59 6.73 -21.64 11.56
CA GLY A 59 7.75 -20.67 11.13
C GLY A 59 8.09 -20.74 9.65
N ALA A 60 7.39 -21.57 8.87
CA ALA A 60 7.60 -21.72 7.44
C ALA A 60 6.79 -20.66 6.66
N PRO A 61 7.19 -20.33 5.42
CA PRO A 61 6.41 -19.45 4.57
C PRO A 61 5.03 -20.07 4.30
N PRO A 62 3.92 -19.33 4.48
CA PRO A 62 2.61 -19.88 4.22
C PRO A 62 2.41 -20.14 2.72
N HIS A 63 1.61 -21.16 2.41
CA HIS A 63 1.12 -21.35 1.05
C HIS A 63 0.30 -20.11 0.61
N PRO A 64 0.38 -19.66 -0.66
CA PRO A 64 -0.36 -18.47 -1.12
C PRO A 64 -1.87 -18.52 -0.84
N ASP A 65 -2.47 -19.70 -0.96
CA ASP A 65 -3.89 -19.90 -0.69
C ASP A 65 -4.27 -19.71 0.79
N THR A 66 -3.32 -19.87 1.73
CA THR A 66 -3.55 -19.64 3.15
C THR A 66 -3.93 -18.18 3.40
N LEU A 67 -3.24 -17.23 2.76
CA LEU A 67 -3.55 -15.80 2.88
C LEU A 67 -4.88 -15.47 2.23
N SER A 68 -5.17 -16.04 1.06
CA SER A 68 -6.46 -15.87 0.38
C SER A 68 -7.64 -16.41 1.21
N LYS A 69 -7.44 -17.56 1.87
CA LYS A 69 -8.41 -18.15 2.78
C LYS A 69 -8.63 -17.29 4.03
N ALA A 70 -7.55 -16.87 4.69
CA ALA A 70 -7.61 -16.00 5.86
C ALA A 70 -8.30 -14.66 5.55
N TRP A 71 -8.05 -14.09 4.37
CA TRP A 71 -8.74 -12.89 3.90
C TRP A 71 -10.25 -13.09 3.77
N ARG A 72 -10.69 -14.19 3.13
CA ARG A 72 -12.11 -14.53 3.00
C ARG A 72 -12.78 -14.69 4.37
N GLU A 73 -12.08 -15.30 5.32
CA GLU A 73 -12.58 -15.46 6.70
C GLU A 73 -12.68 -14.12 7.42
N ALA A 74 -11.70 -13.23 7.26
CA ALA A 74 -11.75 -11.89 7.80
C ALA A 74 -12.92 -11.06 7.25
N LEU A 75 -13.17 -11.13 5.93
CA LEU A 75 -14.33 -10.47 5.30
C LEU A 75 -15.65 -11.01 5.87
N SER A 76 -15.77 -12.33 6.00
CA SER A 76 -16.96 -12.97 6.56
C SER A 76 -17.20 -12.58 8.01
N ALA A 77 -16.14 -12.52 8.83
CA ALA A 77 -16.22 -12.11 10.23
C ALA A 77 -16.63 -10.63 10.37
N ALA A 78 -16.24 -9.78 9.40
CA ALA A 78 -16.63 -8.38 9.33
C ALA A 78 -18.02 -8.15 8.69
N GLY A 79 -18.71 -9.19 8.22
CA GLY A 79 -20.00 -9.07 7.52
C GLY A 79 -19.90 -8.38 6.15
N LEU A 80 -18.73 -8.43 5.52
CA LEU A 80 -18.46 -7.78 4.23
C LEU A 80 -18.66 -8.74 3.05
N PRO A 81 -19.04 -8.23 1.86
CA PRO A 81 -19.12 -9.04 0.66
C PRO A 81 -17.75 -9.57 0.26
N HIS A 82 -17.74 -10.65 -0.51
CA HIS A 82 -16.49 -11.21 -1.02
C HIS A 82 -15.81 -10.24 -1.99
N VAL A 83 -14.59 -9.82 -1.65
CA VAL A 83 -13.65 -9.10 -2.51
C VAL A 83 -12.30 -9.79 -2.48
N ARG A 84 -11.49 -9.62 -3.51
CA ARG A 84 -10.15 -10.25 -3.60
C ARG A 84 -9.20 -9.54 -2.65
N LEU A 85 -8.19 -10.26 -2.16
CA LEU A 85 -7.14 -9.65 -1.33
C LEU A 85 -6.42 -8.50 -2.07
N HIS A 86 -6.25 -8.63 -3.38
CA HIS A 86 -5.67 -7.55 -4.20
C HIS A 86 -6.52 -6.28 -4.22
N ASP A 87 -7.82 -6.37 -3.98
CA ASP A 87 -8.71 -5.21 -3.96
C ASP A 87 -8.40 -4.29 -2.78
N ALA A 88 -7.81 -4.80 -1.69
CA ALA A 88 -7.31 -3.97 -0.59
C ALA A 88 -6.24 -2.98 -1.05
N ARG A 89 -5.40 -3.36 -2.04
CA ARG A 89 -4.42 -2.46 -2.66
C ARG A 89 -5.12 -1.35 -3.44
N HIS A 90 -6.19 -1.69 -4.16
CA HIS A 90 -7.01 -0.72 -4.87
C HIS A 90 -7.71 0.24 -3.90
N SER A 91 -8.29 -0.26 -2.81
CA SER A 91 -8.89 0.56 -1.76
C SER A 91 -7.88 1.54 -1.15
N CYS A 92 -6.64 1.10 -0.87
CA CYS A 92 -5.57 1.96 -0.37
C CYS A 92 -5.29 3.15 -1.33
N ALA A 93 -5.24 2.88 -2.63
CA ALA A 93 -5.05 3.90 -3.65
C ALA A 93 -6.23 4.90 -3.69
N THR A 94 -7.47 4.40 -3.68
CA THR A 94 -8.67 5.24 -3.65
C THR A 94 -8.71 6.13 -2.41
N LEU A 95 -8.42 5.57 -1.22
CA LEU A 95 -8.44 6.31 0.03
C LEU A 95 -7.40 7.45 0.02
N MET A 96 -6.18 7.18 -0.43
CA MET A 96 -5.16 8.24 -0.59
C MET A 96 -5.60 9.29 -1.61
N HIS A 97 -6.25 8.90 -2.71
CA HIS A 97 -6.73 9.85 -3.71
C HIS A 97 -7.84 10.75 -3.15
N LEU A 98 -8.79 10.18 -2.41
CA LEU A 98 -9.87 10.92 -1.75
C LEU A 98 -9.34 11.88 -0.68
N ASP A 99 -8.22 11.54 -0.04
CA ASP A 99 -7.50 12.41 0.91
C ASP A 99 -6.62 13.48 0.20
N GLY A 100 -6.68 13.56 -1.13
CA GLY A 100 -5.98 14.58 -1.92
C GLY A 100 -4.50 14.29 -2.17
N VAL A 101 -4.03 13.07 -1.91
CA VAL A 101 -2.64 12.69 -2.21
C VAL A 101 -2.41 12.73 -3.73
N PRO A 102 -1.34 13.40 -4.22
CA PRO A 102 -1.08 13.48 -5.65
C PRO A 102 -0.90 12.10 -6.29
N ALA A 103 -1.49 11.90 -7.47
CA ALA A 103 -1.47 10.59 -8.16
C ALA A 103 -0.06 10.04 -8.41
N ALA A 104 0.94 10.92 -8.63
CA ALA A 104 2.34 10.51 -8.76
C ALA A 104 2.91 9.89 -7.47
N VAL A 105 2.51 10.41 -6.30
CA VAL A 105 2.91 9.87 -4.98
C VAL A 105 2.22 8.54 -4.73
N ILE A 106 0.93 8.43 -5.06
CA ILE A 106 0.18 7.16 -4.97
C ILE A 106 0.82 6.09 -5.87
N ALA A 107 1.16 6.43 -7.12
CA ALA A 107 1.81 5.50 -8.04
C ALA A 107 3.18 5.03 -7.50
N ALA A 108 3.97 5.92 -6.92
CA ALA A 108 5.24 5.58 -6.26
C ALA A 108 5.03 4.66 -5.04
N TRP A 109 4.04 4.94 -4.20
CA TRP A 109 3.66 4.10 -3.06
C TRP A 109 3.31 2.67 -3.50
N LEU A 110 2.49 2.57 -4.55
CA LEU A 110 2.06 1.30 -5.13
C LEU A 110 3.10 0.71 -6.10
N GLY A 111 4.26 1.33 -6.30
CA GLY A 111 5.26 0.86 -7.25
C GLY A 111 4.72 0.55 -8.65
N HIS A 112 3.73 1.32 -9.10
CA HIS A 112 3.27 1.24 -10.49
C HIS A 112 4.29 1.96 -11.36
N THR A 113 4.88 1.24 -12.32
CA THR A 113 5.78 1.84 -13.32
C THR A 113 5.07 2.81 -14.24
N ASP A 114 3.74 2.65 -14.42
CA ASP A 114 2.90 3.57 -15.16
C ASP A 114 1.87 4.25 -14.24
N ALA A 115 2.03 5.56 -14.04
CA ALA A 115 1.08 6.38 -13.30
C ALA A 115 -0.28 6.50 -14.02
N ARG A 116 -0.36 6.27 -15.34
CA ARG A 116 -1.61 6.30 -16.10
C ARG A 116 -2.59 5.24 -15.65
N PHE A 117 -2.12 4.05 -15.23
CA PHE A 117 -2.98 3.03 -14.64
C PHE A 117 -3.58 3.47 -13.30
N THR A 118 -2.80 4.22 -12.52
CA THR A 118 -3.28 4.78 -11.25
C THR A 118 -4.28 5.92 -11.49
N LEU A 119 -3.99 6.83 -12.42
CA LEU A 119 -4.93 7.88 -12.80
C LEU A 119 -6.19 7.34 -13.49
N SER A 120 -6.11 6.34 -14.35
CA SER A 120 -7.27 5.83 -15.10
C SER A 120 -8.33 5.16 -14.21
N VAL A 121 -7.92 4.66 -13.04
CA VAL A 121 -8.83 3.98 -12.09
C VAL A 121 -9.44 4.96 -11.08
N TYR A 122 -8.78 6.09 -10.78
CA TYR A 122 -9.20 6.98 -9.67
C TYR A 122 -9.49 8.43 -10.07
N ALA A 123 -8.94 8.91 -11.18
CA ALA A 123 -9.14 10.29 -11.65
C ALA A 123 -10.41 10.38 -12.49
N HIS A 124 -11.58 10.37 -11.84
CA HIS A 124 -12.77 10.97 -12.45
C HIS A 124 -12.76 12.46 -12.09
N ALA A 125 -12.34 13.31 -13.04
CA ALA A 125 -12.48 14.74 -12.88
C ALA A 125 -13.97 15.09 -12.76
N ASN A 126 -14.36 15.65 -11.63
CA ASN A 126 -15.66 16.29 -11.44
C ASN A 126 -15.50 17.81 -11.51
N ASP A 127 -16.59 18.54 -11.74
CA ASP A 127 -16.55 20.00 -11.97
C ASP A 127 -15.91 20.77 -10.81
N ASN A 128 -16.04 20.26 -9.58
CA ASN A 128 -15.40 20.83 -8.39
C ASN A 128 -13.86 20.73 -8.43
N ALA A 129 -13.31 19.64 -8.98
CA ALA A 129 -11.88 19.48 -9.16
C ALA A 129 -11.33 20.48 -10.20
N LEU A 130 -12.08 20.76 -11.28
CA LEU A 130 -11.72 21.76 -12.29
C LEU A 130 -11.75 23.19 -11.71
N ALA A 131 -12.77 23.53 -10.92
CA ALA A 131 -12.84 24.81 -10.23
C ALA A 131 -11.67 25.02 -9.26
N THR A 132 -11.30 23.98 -8.52
CA THR A 132 -10.13 23.98 -7.62
C THR A 132 -8.82 24.15 -8.40
N ALA A 133 -8.68 23.47 -9.54
CA ALA A 133 -7.52 23.60 -10.41
C ALA A 133 -7.39 25.01 -10.99
N ALA A 134 -8.50 25.62 -11.42
CA ALA A 134 -8.53 27.00 -11.91
C ALA A 134 -8.09 27.98 -10.80
N ALA A 135 -8.62 27.84 -9.59
CA ALA A 135 -8.23 28.68 -8.45
C ALA A 135 -6.75 28.51 -8.08
N SER A 136 -6.20 27.29 -8.15
CA SER A 136 -4.78 27.02 -7.94
C SER A 136 -3.92 27.69 -9.02
N LEU A 137 -4.32 27.57 -10.29
CA LEU A 137 -3.62 28.20 -11.41
C LEU A 137 -3.58 29.72 -11.23
N SER A 138 -4.70 30.35 -10.85
CA SER A 138 -4.76 31.79 -10.59
C SER A 138 -3.81 32.25 -9.47
N LYS A 139 -3.48 31.41 -8.48
CA LYS A 139 -2.49 31.76 -7.45
C LYS A 139 -1.07 31.86 -8.01
N VAL A 140 -0.75 31.01 -9.00
CA VAL A 140 0.57 30.96 -9.62
C VAL A 140 0.72 32.00 -10.73
N THR A 141 -0.34 32.23 -11.50
CA THR A 141 -0.31 33.15 -12.65
C THR A 141 -0.77 34.57 -12.31
N GLY A 142 -1.44 34.76 -11.17
CA GLY A 142 -2.21 35.97 -10.87
C GLY A 142 -1.45 37.20 -10.34
N LYS A 143 -0.11 37.20 -10.23
CA LYS A 143 0.65 38.43 -9.91
C LYS A 143 2.15 38.30 -10.20
N ARG A 144 2.63 38.96 -11.27
CA ARG A 144 3.85 39.78 -11.17
C ARG A 144 3.37 41.19 -10.88
N ALA A 145 3.63 41.69 -9.67
CA ALA A 145 3.37 43.09 -9.35
C ALA A 145 4.15 43.97 -10.34
N SER A 146 3.44 44.78 -11.11
CA SER A 146 4.03 45.93 -11.80
C SER A 146 4.65 46.81 -10.73
N LYS A 147 5.97 46.92 -10.74
CA LYS A 147 6.70 47.93 -9.97
C LYS A 147 6.14 49.28 -10.44
N GLN A 148 5.40 49.96 -9.56
CA GLN A 148 5.02 51.35 -9.82
C GLN A 148 6.28 52.18 -9.70
N ASP A 149 6.71 52.73 -10.83
CA ASP A 149 7.60 53.87 -10.86
C ASP A 149 6.79 55.07 -10.36
N SER A 150 7.26 55.71 -9.30
CA SER A 150 6.81 57.04 -8.89
C SER A 150 8.05 57.89 -8.62
N GLU A 151 8.13 58.99 -9.38
CA GLU A 151 9.04 60.13 -9.29
C GLU A 151 9.33 60.62 -7.87
#